data_AF-A0A3P1VEV4-F1
#
_entry.id   AF-A0A3P1VEV4-F1
#
_cell.length_a   1.000
_cell.length_b   1.000
_cell.length_c   1.000
_cell.angle_alpha   90.00
_cell.angle_beta   90.00
_cell.angle_gamma   90.00
#
_symmetry.space_group_name_H-M   'P 1'
#
loop_
_entity.id
_entity.type
_entity.pdbx_description
1 polymer ?
#
loop_
_entity_poly.entity_id
_entity_poly.type
_entity_poly.pdbx_seq_one_letter_code
_entity_poly.pdbx_strand_id
1 'polypeptide(L)'
;MKKSSRFFIFISFLSLCIASKPVFAEYSSTTIENGQTVEYTEHPPISTSFYSEEGTSSEEGMTTPSLESTVSKDVESEPQVTEEAVKKSVSSKTASLYRLYHPGLRVHLYTKDTYEYNVLGGRGWYQEGVSWKTSLAQGEKVYRLFHPGMRVHLYTKDLHEYTLLGNRGWHQEGEAFRSYGQMPIYRLYHAGLQRHLYTSDMREYQILGGRGWHQEGIAFYGIGEPSQPLPPNHGKLTGELIIENINQQKGSFDIRISGISSPKGLHSVLLPVWSEDKGQDDLIWYEAKPEENGIYRVKIEARHHRYSRGNYHIHLYYKTQAGELVFVTAGRHRVDIQQSRVEGKVSIQQINSQRGTFDVHVTDLFVPMGIQKVSIPVWTEANGQDDIRWYTATRQANGNYQARIYIADYRYQKGRYHVHAYIQSTNGQQIGVGTQSFDMKFDGLQYNGQYYQIHGKHGYIPIINKKHPINASYNPGENPTAKAAFNSLTNQMRALGFGISYSYSGFRSYSTQRSLYWNYVHQYGQAEADRFSARPGYSEHQSGLAFDVLGTGGGLLSQPHAVHWLAHNAHHYGFIVRYQSGKESITGYMAEPWHIRYIGPEATDIYQSGLSLEEYFGVAGGGY
;
A
#
# COMPACT_ATOMS: atom_id res chain seq x y z
N MET A 1 7.34 62.17 -25.36
CA MET A 1 8.73 62.33 -25.85
C MET A 1 9.56 61.10 -25.48
N LYS A 2 10.63 60.82 -26.23
CA LYS A 2 11.76 59.88 -25.98
C LYS A 2 11.52 58.61 -25.14
N LYS A 3 11.67 57.45 -25.79
CA LYS A 3 12.01 56.16 -25.16
C LYS A 3 13.30 56.30 -24.32
N SER A 4 13.44 55.47 -23.29
CA SER A 4 14.73 55.09 -22.73
C SER A 4 14.81 53.57 -22.66
N SER A 5 15.78 52.98 -23.35
CA SER A 5 16.09 51.55 -23.26
C SER A 5 17.31 51.38 -22.38
N ARG A 6 17.28 50.44 -21.43
CA ARG A 6 18.48 50.01 -20.70
C ARG A 6 18.76 48.55 -21.02
N PHE A 7 19.90 48.33 -21.67
CA PHE A 7 20.51 47.02 -21.80
C PHE A 7 20.76 46.45 -20.40
N PHE A 8 20.44 45.17 -20.21
CA PHE A 8 21.09 44.35 -19.19
C PHE A 8 22.23 43.59 -19.86
N ILE A 9 23.44 43.78 -19.35
CA ILE A 9 24.64 43.09 -19.83
C ILE A 9 24.69 41.73 -19.13
N PHE A 10 24.70 40.65 -19.91
CA PHE A 10 25.01 39.31 -19.40
C PHE A 10 26.50 39.24 -19.04
N ILE A 11 26.83 39.39 -17.76
CA ILE A 11 28.17 39.08 -17.24
C ILE A 11 28.26 37.57 -17.06
N SER A 12 29.02 36.92 -17.94
CA SER A 12 29.35 35.49 -17.81
C SER A 12 30.39 35.29 -16.72
N PHE A 13 29.96 34.79 -15.55
CA PHE A 13 30.88 34.36 -14.50
C PHE A 13 31.45 32.97 -14.83
N LEU A 14 32.61 32.96 -15.47
CA LEU A 14 33.41 31.76 -15.70
C LEU A 14 34.04 31.30 -14.38
N SER A 15 33.32 30.49 -13.60
CA SER A 15 33.81 30.02 -12.29
C SER A 15 34.94 29.00 -12.46
N LEU A 16 36.10 29.29 -11.86
CA LEU A 16 37.33 28.52 -12.02
C LEU A 16 37.37 27.35 -11.02
N CYS A 17 36.99 26.15 -11.46
CA CYS A 17 37.03 24.94 -10.63
C CYS A 17 38.47 24.47 -10.35
N ILE A 18 39.04 24.89 -9.22
CA ILE A 18 40.31 24.35 -8.70
C ILE A 18 40.03 23.01 -8.00
N ALA A 19 40.51 21.91 -8.59
CA ALA A 19 40.29 20.56 -8.09
C ALA A 19 41.33 20.14 -7.04
N SER A 20 41.08 20.44 -5.76
CA SER A 20 41.87 19.97 -4.62
C SER A 20 41.70 18.45 -4.44
N LYS A 21 42.73 17.66 -4.77
CA LYS A 21 42.74 16.21 -4.52
C LYS A 21 42.95 15.92 -3.02
N PRO A 22 42.14 15.07 -2.37
CA PRO A 22 42.47 14.54 -1.06
C PRO A 22 43.60 13.51 -1.20
N VAL A 23 44.63 13.62 -0.36
CA VAL A 23 45.66 12.59 -0.20
C VAL A 23 45.20 11.62 0.88
N PHE A 24 44.90 10.38 0.50
CA PHE A 24 44.75 9.30 1.46
C PHE A 24 46.13 8.68 1.74
N ALA A 25 46.47 8.55 3.02
CA ALA A 25 47.66 7.84 3.46
C ALA A 25 47.28 6.37 3.73
N GLU A 26 47.92 5.44 3.02
CA GLU A 26 47.79 4.00 3.27
C GLU A 26 48.60 3.61 4.51
N TYR A 27 47.92 3.13 5.55
CA TYR A 27 48.56 2.41 6.65
C TYR A 27 48.44 0.90 6.40
N SER A 28 49.55 0.30 5.98
CA SER A 28 49.67 -1.16 5.89
C SER A 28 50.04 -1.76 7.24
N SER A 29 49.34 -2.80 7.67
CA SER A 29 49.64 -3.56 8.88
C SER A 29 49.60 -5.06 8.60
N THR A 30 50.79 -5.64 8.41
CA THR A 30 50.96 -7.08 8.14
C THR A 30 50.79 -7.91 9.41
N THR A 31 49.90 -8.91 9.38
CA THR A 31 49.85 -9.98 10.40
C THR A 31 49.79 -11.34 9.69
N ILE A 32 50.43 -12.34 10.29
CA ILE A 32 50.87 -13.57 9.62
C ILE A 32 49.81 -14.68 9.67
N GLU A 33 49.71 -15.47 8.59
CA GLU A 33 48.94 -16.72 8.55
C GLU A 33 49.56 -17.80 9.46
N ASN A 34 48.70 -18.52 10.18
CA ASN A 34 48.99 -19.90 10.57
C ASN A 34 47.67 -20.65 10.69
N GLY A 35 47.42 -21.59 9.79
CA GLY A 35 46.21 -22.40 9.78
C GLY A 35 46.39 -23.71 10.54
N GLN A 36 45.33 -24.17 11.21
CA GLN A 36 45.18 -25.58 11.56
C GLN A 36 43.71 -25.99 11.44
N THR A 37 43.48 -27.08 10.71
CA THR A 37 42.16 -27.65 10.42
C THR A 37 41.71 -28.60 11.50
N VAL A 38 40.42 -28.53 11.87
CA VAL A 38 39.72 -29.61 12.59
C VAL A 38 38.34 -29.77 11.98
N GLU A 39 38.01 -30.98 11.52
CA GLU A 39 36.66 -31.34 11.07
C GLU A 39 35.79 -31.74 12.26
N TYR A 40 34.50 -31.39 12.23
CA TYR A 40 33.47 -32.10 12.99
C TYR A 40 32.14 -32.11 12.23
N THR A 41 31.68 -33.31 11.89
CA THR A 41 30.32 -33.61 11.45
C THR A 41 29.49 -34.11 12.64
N GLU A 42 28.24 -33.65 12.78
CA GLU A 42 27.04 -34.51 12.66
C GLU A 42 25.72 -33.81 13.09
N HIS A 43 24.67 -34.11 12.31
CA HIS A 43 23.23 -34.22 12.56
C HIS A 43 22.39 -33.24 13.44
N PRO A 44 21.11 -33.01 13.05
CA PRO A 44 20.15 -32.17 13.80
C PRO A 44 19.35 -32.95 14.87
N PRO A 45 18.76 -32.26 15.86
CA PRO A 45 17.87 -32.88 16.85
C PRO A 45 16.52 -33.33 16.23
N ILE A 46 16.05 -34.49 16.67
CA ILE A 46 14.80 -35.15 16.21
C ILE A 46 13.66 -34.88 17.20
N SER A 47 12.42 -34.87 16.70
CA SER A 47 11.18 -34.75 17.48
C SER A 47 10.88 -35.99 18.34
N THR A 48 10.34 -35.80 19.54
CA THR A 48 9.72 -36.86 20.35
C THR A 48 8.35 -36.44 20.88
N SER A 49 7.44 -37.40 21.01
CA SER A 49 6.00 -37.18 21.22
C SER A 49 5.40 -38.18 22.22
N PHE A 50 4.40 -37.71 22.99
CA PHE A 50 3.37 -38.49 23.67
C PHE A 50 2.04 -37.71 23.49
N TYR A 51 0.93 -38.29 23.02
CA TYR A 51 0.02 -39.27 23.67
C TYR A 51 -0.57 -38.75 25.00
N SER A 52 -1.88 -38.77 25.27
CA SER A 52 -3.04 -39.21 24.44
C SER A 52 -4.40 -38.67 24.95
N GLU A 53 -5.45 -38.73 24.10
CA GLU A 53 -6.89 -38.99 24.41
C GLU A 53 -7.66 -38.03 25.38
N GLU A 54 -9.01 -37.93 25.45
CA GLU A 54 -10.14 -38.54 24.71
C GLU A 54 -11.42 -37.64 24.79
N GLY A 55 -12.40 -37.83 23.87
CA GLY A 55 -13.84 -37.48 24.04
C GLY A 55 -14.28 -35.99 24.07
N THR A 56 -15.57 -35.63 23.89
CA THR A 56 -16.78 -36.37 23.41
C THR A 56 -17.85 -35.36 22.89
N SER A 57 -19.00 -35.86 22.41
CA SER A 57 -20.02 -35.16 21.58
C SER A 57 -21.22 -34.51 22.29
N SER A 58 -21.76 -33.42 21.72
CA SER A 58 -23.20 -33.00 21.61
C SER A 58 -23.24 -31.58 21.00
N GLU A 59 -24.09 -31.15 20.06
CA GLU A 59 -25.38 -31.56 19.46
C GLU A 59 -26.67 -30.96 20.11
N GLU A 60 -27.56 -30.49 19.22
CA GLU A 60 -28.88 -29.82 19.41
C GLU A 60 -28.94 -28.43 20.08
N GLY A 61 -29.96 -27.63 19.70
CA GLY A 61 -30.14 -26.25 20.15
C GLY A 61 -31.04 -25.37 19.26
N MET A 62 -32.19 -25.87 18.80
CA MET A 62 -33.10 -25.15 17.89
C MET A 62 -33.94 -24.08 18.61
N THR A 63 -34.13 -22.90 18.02
CA THR A 63 -35.32 -22.04 18.22
C THR A 63 -35.41 -20.89 17.20
N THR A 64 -36.62 -20.63 16.70
CA THR A 64 -37.05 -19.30 16.23
C THR A 64 -37.98 -18.68 17.29
N PRO A 65 -38.34 -17.39 17.17
CA PRO A 65 -39.70 -17.12 16.70
C PRO A 65 -39.83 -15.91 15.76
N SER A 66 -41.09 -15.55 15.47
CA SER A 66 -41.54 -14.72 14.36
C SER A 66 -41.72 -13.22 14.64
N LEU A 67 -41.94 -12.49 13.54
CA LEU A 67 -42.44 -11.11 13.43
C LEU A 67 -43.63 -10.77 14.36
N GLU A 68 -43.75 -9.50 14.75
CA GLU A 68 -45.03 -8.78 14.83
C GLU A 68 -44.83 -7.26 14.62
N SER A 69 -45.90 -6.46 14.47
CA SER A 69 -45.82 -5.10 13.90
C SER A 69 -46.84 -4.08 14.46
N THR A 70 -46.45 -2.80 14.47
CA THR A 70 -47.30 -1.59 14.65
C THR A 70 -46.67 -0.45 13.81
N VAL A 71 -47.33 0.33 12.94
CA VAL A 71 -48.54 1.20 13.09
C VAL A 71 -48.23 2.40 14.00
N SER A 72 -48.21 3.68 13.59
CA SER A 72 -48.53 4.40 12.31
C SER A 72 -47.72 5.75 12.27
N LYS A 73 -47.96 6.86 11.51
CA LYS A 73 -49.11 7.37 10.74
C LYS A 73 -48.74 8.49 9.71
N ASP A 74 -49.72 8.80 8.85
CA ASP A 74 -49.91 9.83 7.80
C ASP A 74 -49.41 11.28 8.07
N VAL A 75 -48.99 12.01 7.01
CA VAL A 75 -49.78 13.05 6.30
C VAL A 75 -49.12 13.47 4.96
N GLU A 76 -49.85 13.15 3.89
CA GLU A 76 -50.01 13.74 2.54
C GLU A 76 -49.29 15.06 2.11
N SER A 77 -48.63 15.02 0.94
CA SER A 77 -48.92 15.90 -0.21
C SER A 77 -48.16 15.48 -1.49
N GLU A 78 -48.87 15.35 -2.63
CA GLU A 78 -48.28 15.10 -3.96
C GLU A 78 -47.75 16.39 -4.62
N PRO A 79 -46.88 16.28 -5.65
CA PRO A 79 -47.42 16.34 -7.02
C PRO A 79 -46.92 15.25 -7.97
N GLN A 80 -47.85 14.43 -8.48
CA GLN A 80 -47.96 13.99 -9.89
C GLN A 80 -46.66 13.85 -10.71
N VAL A 81 -46.18 12.61 -10.86
CA VAL A 81 -45.20 12.23 -11.90
C VAL A 81 -45.90 11.39 -12.97
N THR A 82 -45.69 11.72 -14.24
CA THR A 82 -46.47 11.18 -15.36
C THR A 82 -46.26 9.68 -15.61
N GLU A 83 -47.29 9.04 -16.17
CA GLU A 83 -47.38 7.58 -16.38
C GLU A 83 -46.24 6.99 -17.23
N GLU A 84 -45.63 7.79 -18.12
CA GLU A 84 -44.45 7.40 -18.91
C GLU A 84 -43.18 7.20 -18.07
N ALA A 85 -43.03 7.91 -16.95
CA ALA A 85 -41.85 7.80 -16.08
C ALA A 85 -41.88 6.54 -15.20
N VAL A 86 -43.08 6.07 -14.83
CA VAL A 86 -43.27 4.85 -14.01
C VAL A 86 -42.77 3.59 -14.71
N LYS A 87 -42.74 3.59 -16.06
CA LYS A 87 -42.17 2.49 -16.86
C LYS A 87 -40.63 2.41 -16.88
N LYS A 88 -39.90 3.28 -16.18
CA LYS A 88 -38.43 3.42 -16.35
C LYS A 88 -37.58 3.43 -15.06
N SER A 89 -38.03 2.81 -13.97
CA SER A 89 -37.25 2.72 -12.72
C SER A 89 -37.24 1.37 -11.99
N VAL A 90 -37.96 0.34 -12.47
CA VAL A 90 -37.78 -1.04 -11.95
C VAL A 90 -36.53 -1.65 -12.58
N SER A 91 -35.50 -1.93 -11.76
CA SER A 91 -34.30 -2.64 -12.19
C SER A 91 -34.63 -4.02 -12.75
N SER A 92 -34.59 -4.17 -14.07
CA SER A 92 -34.82 -5.43 -14.79
C SER A 92 -33.61 -6.35 -14.65
N LYS A 93 -33.41 -6.93 -13.46
CA LYS A 93 -32.38 -7.96 -13.24
C LYS A 93 -32.59 -9.12 -14.22
N THR A 94 -31.69 -9.24 -15.19
CA THR A 94 -31.65 -10.36 -16.15
C THR A 94 -30.57 -11.35 -15.76
N ALA A 95 -30.78 -12.63 -16.05
CA ALA A 95 -29.72 -13.64 -16.08
C ALA A 95 -29.46 -14.11 -17.51
N SER A 96 -28.25 -14.57 -17.78
CA SER A 96 -27.94 -15.36 -18.97
C SER A 96 -28.48 -16.78 -18.81
N LEU A 97 -29.03 -17.36 -19.87
CA LEU A 97 -29.29 -18.79 -19.95
C LEU A 97 -28.24 -19.45 -20.85
N TYR A 98 -27.49 -20.37 -20.26
CA TYR A 98 -26.41 -21.11 -20.89
C TYR A 98 -26.92 -22.41 -21.51
N ARG A 99 -26.38 -22.80 -22.67
CA ARG A 99 -26.63 -24.10 -23.32
C ARG A 99 -25.40 -24.99 -23.21
N LEU A 100 -25.62 -26.27 -22.96
CA LEU A 100 -24.61 -27.32 -23.04
C LEU A 100 -25.10 -28.49 -23.88
N TYR A 101 -24.19 -29.16 -24.59
CA TYR A 101 -24.46 -30.36 -25.39
C TYR A 101 -23.63 -31.54 -24.90
N HIS A 102 -24.26 -32.68 -24.58
CA HIS A 102 -23.54 -33.92 -24.28
C HIS A 102 -23.46 -34.80 -25.53
N PRO A 103 -22.28 -35.02 -26.14
CA PRO A 103 -22.16 -35.76 -27.42
C PRO A 103 -22.52 -37.24 -27.31
N GLY A 104 -22.09 -37.93 -26.25
CA GLY A 104 -22.41 -39.36 -26.04
C GLY A 104 -23.91 -39.63 -25.84
N LEU A 105 -24.60 -38.80 -25.04
CA LEU A 105 -26.05 -38.90 -24.85
C LEU A 105 -26.86 -38.25 -25.98
N ARG A 106 -26.25 -37.34 -26.77
CA ARG A 106 -26.87 -36.48 -27.80
C ARG A 106 -27.98 -35.55 -27.28
N VAL A 107 -27.85 -35.05 -26.05
CA VAL A 107 -28.86 -34.19 -25.38
C VAL A 107 -28.31 -32.79 -25.13
N HIS A 108 -29.23 -31.82 -25.00
CA HIS A 108 -28.90 -30.47 -24.55
C HIS A 108 -29.43 -30.21 -23.14
N LEU A 109 -28.76 -29.32 -22.40
CA LEU A 109 -29.18 -28.78 -21.11
C LEU A 109 -29.17 -27.25 -21.19
N TYR A 110 -30.12 -26.61 -20.52
CA TYR A 110 -30.27 -25.16 -20.46
C TYR A 110 -30.36 -24.71 -19.00
N THR A 111 -29.50 -23.79 -18.58
CA THR A 111 -29.42 -23.38 -17.17
C THR A 111 -29.09 -21.91 -16.96
N LYS A 112 -29.59 -21.35 -15.87
CA LYS A 112 -29.18 -20.03 -15.34
C LYS A 112 -28.03 -20.12 -14.34
N ASP A 113 -27.72 -21.33 -13.86
CA ASP A 113 -26.69 -21.55 -12.86
C ASP A 113 -25.31 -21.69 -13.51
N THR A 114 -24.42 -20.76 -13.16
CA THR A 114 -23.03 -20.78 -13.60
C THR A 114 -22.24 -21.93 -12.97
N TYR A 115 -22.65 -22.44 -11.80
CA TYR A 115 -22.03 -23.60 -11.17
C TYR A 115 -22.38 -24.90 -11.91
N GLU A 116 -23.67 -25.18 -12.16
CA GLU A 116 -24.11 -26.29 -13.02
C GLU A 116 -23.43 -26.24 -14.39
N TYR A 117 -23.40 -25.07 -15.05
CA TYR A 117 -22.71 -24.89 -16.33
C TYR A 117 -21.20 -25.23 -16.26
N ASN A 118 -20.49 -24.77 -15.23
CA ASN A 118 -19.06 -24.98 -15.09
C ASN A 118 -18.70 -26.43 -14.69
N VAL A 119 -19.45 -27.02 -13.76
CA VAL A 119 -19.21 -28.41 -13.29
C VAL A 119 -19.50 -29.43 -14.38
N LEU A 120 -20.54 -29.22 -15.19
CA LEU A 120 -20.87 -30.15 -16.27
C LEU A 120 -19.90 -30.08 -17.46
N GLY A 121 -19.29 -28.92 -17.71
CA GLY A 121 -18.17 -28.78 -18.67
C GLY A 121 -17.01 -29.75 -18.37
N GLY A 122 -16.68 -29.94 -17.09
CA GLY A 122 -15.69 -30.93 -16.64
C GLY A 122 -16.17 -32.38 -16.63
N ARG A 123 -17.42 -32.66 -17.02
CA ARG A 123 -18.08 -33.98 -16.92
C ARG A 123 -18.68 -34.46 -18.26
N GLY A 124 -18.01 -34.14 -19.36
CA GLY A 124 -18.35 -34.64 -20.70
C GLY A 124 -19.45 -33.87 -21.43
N TRP A 125 -19.87 -32.72 -20.91
CA TRP A 125 -20.72 -31.76 -21.64
C TRP A 125 -19.86 -30.72 -22.34
N TYR A 126 -20.19 -30.40 -23.58
CA TYR A 126 -19.61 -29.26 -24.29
C TYR A 126 -20.38 -28.00 -23.92
N GLN A 127 -19.65 -27.01 -23.42
CA GLN A 127 -20.15 -25.68 -23.10
C GLN A 127 -20.33 -24.87 -24.39
N GLU A 128 -21.58 -24.54 -24.74
CA GLU A 128 -21.89 -23.81 -25.99
C GLU A 128 -22.06 -22.30 -25.77
N GLY A 129 -21.98 -21.81 -24.54
CA GLY A 129 -22.12 -20.39 -24.20
C GLY A 129 -23.55 -19.99 -23.81
N VAL A 130 -23.83 -18.69 -23.91
CA VAL A 130 -25.15 -18.11 -23.63
C VAL A 130 -26.01 -18.17 -24.89
N SER A 131 -27.22 -18.74 -24.79
CA SER A 131 -28.17 -18.78 -25.91
C SER A 131 -29.20 -17.65 -25.89
N TRP A 132 -29.64 -17.22 -24.70
CA TRP A 132 -30.49 -16.02 -24.55
C TRP A 132 -30.38 -15.44 -23.12
N LYS A 133 -30.92 -14.23 -22.90
CA LYS A 133 -31.14 -13.69 -21.55
C LYS A 133 -32.59 -13.92 -21.10
N THR A 134 -32.81 -14.09 -19.80
CA THR A 134 -34.10 -14.27 -19.13
C THR A 134 -34.29 -13.20 -18.06
N SER A 135 -35.53 -12.82 -17.77
CA SER A 135 -35.84 -11.96 -16.61
C SER A 135 -35.81 -12.78 -15.32
N LEU A 136 -35.28 -12.21 -14.23
CA LEU A 136 -35.37 -12.79 -12.89
C LEU A 136 -36.61 -12.34 -12.12
N ALA A 137 -37.36 -11.36 -12.62
CA ALA A 137 -38.48 -10.73 -11.92
C ALA A 137 -39.81 -10.70 -12.70
N GLN A 138 -39.79 -10.89 -14.02
CA GLN A 138 -40.95 -10.67 -14.90
C GLN A 138 -41.18 -11.87 -15.83
N GLY A 139 -42.41 -12.01 -16.32
CA GLY A 139 -42.82 -13.07 -17.25
C GLY A 139 -43.18 -14.40 -16.59
N GLU A 140 -43.69 -15.30 -17.43
CA GLU A 140 -44.22 -16.62 -17.06
C GLU A 140 -43.09 -17.56 -16.66
N LYS A 141 -43.35 -18.47 -15.72
CA LYS A 141 -42.36 -19.47 -15.31
C LYS A 141 -42.15 -20.52 -16.41
N VAL A 142 -40.89 -20.88 -16.66
CA VAL A 142 -40.53 -22.09 -17.41
C VAL A 142 -39.97 -23.09 -16.41
N TYR A 143 -40.58 -24.26 -16.35
CA TYR A 143 -40.24 -25.33 -15.42
C TYR A 143 -39.31 -26.36 -16.08
N ARG A 144 -38.36 -26.93 -15.33
CA ARG A 144 -37.51 -28.05 -15.79
C ARG A 144 -38.02 -29.37 -15.21
N LEU A 145 -38.02 -30.41 -16.04
CA LEU A 145 -38.16 -31.80 -15.59
C LEU A 145 -37.03 -32.66 -16.15
N PHE A 146 -36.65 -33.71 -15.43
CA PHE A 146 -35.67 -34.70 -15.86
C PHE A 146 -36.27 -36.11 -15.86
N HIS A 147 -36.11 -36.87 -16.96
CA HIS A 147 -36.53 -38.27 -17.02
C HIS A 147 -35.33 -39.20 -16.77
N PRO A 148 -35.28 -39.99 -15.68
CA PRO A 148 -34.10 -40.76 -15.29
C PRO A 148 -33.73 -41.87 -16.30
N GLY A 149 -34.72 -42.59 -16.86
CA GLY A 149 -34.49 -43.65 -17.85
C GLY A 149 -33.91 -43.13 -19.18
N MET A 150 -34.63 -42.22 -19.85
CA MET A 150 -34.20 -41.60 -21.11
C MET A 150 -33.01 -40.63 -20.98
N ARG A 151 -32.72 -40.13 -19.77
CA ARG A 151 -31.67 -39.12 -19.47
C ARG A 151 -31.84 -37.81 -20.26
N VAL A 152 -33.08 -37.38 -20.46
CA VAL A 152 -33.45 -36.13 -21.14
C VAL A 152 -34.07 -35.13 -20.17
N HIS A 153 -33.94 -33.84 -20.48
CA HIS A 153 -34.66 -32.77 -19.81
C HIS A 153 -35.80 -32.24 -20.69
N LEU A 154 -36.88 -31.79 -20.07
CA LEU A 154 -37.99 -31.08 -20.70
C LEU A 154 -38.14 -29.70 -20.06
N TYR A 155 -38.47 -28.69 -20.88
CA TYR A 155 -38.75 -27.33 -20.45
C TYR A 155 -40.13 -26.93 -20.94
N THR A 156 -41.00 -26.50 -20.01
CA THR A 156 -42.38 -26.13 -20.34
C THR A 156 -42.88 -24.94 -19.52
N LYS A 157 -43.80 -24.16 -20.11
CA LYS A 157 -44.60 -23.16 -19.38
C LYS A 157 -45.88 -23.77 -18.79
N ASP A 158 -46.32 -24.92 -19.32
CA ASP A 158 -47.57 -25.52 -18.89
C ASP A 158 -47.40 -26.25 -17.55
N LEU A 159 -48.04 -25.70 -16.53
CA LEU A 159 -48.08 -26.29 -15.19
C LEU A 159 -48.87 -27.61 -15.18
N HIS A 160 -49.80 -27.82 -16.12
CA HIS A 160 -50.53 -29.08 -16.27
C HIS A 160 -49.63 -30.18 -16.86
N GLU A 161 -48.92 -29.93 -17.96
CA GLU A 161 -47.86 -30.81 -18.48
C GLU A 161 -46.83 -31.15 -17.39
N TYR A 162 -46.30 -30.14 -16.68
CA TYR A 162 -45.36 -30.34 -15.57
C TYR A 162 -45.90 -31.25 -14.47
N THR A 163 -47.17 -31.07 -14.07
CA THR A 163 -47.82 -31.85 -13.01
C THR A 163 -48.17 -33.28 -13.47
N LEU A 164 -48.66 -33.45 -14.70
CA LEU A 164 -48.98 -34.76 -15.26
C LEU A 164 -47.73 -35.62 -15.47
N LEU A 165 -46.62 -35.03 -15.93
CA LEU A 165 -45.37 -35.75 -16.17
C LEU A 165 -44.66 -36.16 -14.88
N GLY A 166 -44.77 -35.35 -13.81
CA GLY A 166 -44.33 -35.75 -12.46
C GLY A 166 -44.97 -37.06 -12.00
N ASN A 167 -46.29 -37.19 -12.19
CA ASN A 167 -47.04 -38.42 -11.91
C ASN A 167 -46.79 -39.57 -12.92
N ARG A 168 -45.88 -39.39 -13.88
CA ARG A 168 -45.52 -40.35 -14.95
C ARG A 168 -44.01 -40.59 -15.04
N GLY A 169 -43.31 -40.52 -13.92
CA GLY A 169 -41.89 -40.91 -13.81
C GLY A 169 -40.87 -39.85 -14.20
N TRP A 170 -41.28 -38.60 -14.41
CA TRP A 170 -40.36 -37.48 -14.54
C TRP A 170 -40.07 -36.87 -13.16
N HIS A 171 -38.81 -36.55 -12.89
CA HIS A 171 -38.44 -35.75 -11.73
C HIS A 171 -38.72 -34.27 -12.01
N GLN A 172 -39.41 -33.62 -11.08
CA GLN A 172 -39.78 -32.21 -11.13
C GLN A 172 -38.68 -31.36 -10.47
N GLU A 173 -38.04 -30.47 -11.24
CA GLU A 173 -36.89 -29.67 -10.77
C GLU A 173 -37.21 -28.19 -10.50
N GLY A 174 -38.47 -27.77 -10.69
CA GLY A 174 -38.93 -26.41 -10.38
C GLY A 174 -38.65 -25.36 -11.45
N GLU A 175 -38.58 -24.09 -11.03
CA GLU A 175 -38.49 -22.91 -11.91
C GLU A 175 -37.08 -22.75 -12.51
N ALA A 176 -36.93 -23.17 -13.76
CA ALA A 176 -35.70 -23.06 -14.53
C ALA A 176 -35.35 -21.60 -14.83
N PHE A 177 -36.26 -20.90 -15.51
CA PHE A 177 -36.13 -19.50 -15.93
C PHE A 177 -37.51 -18.91 -16.26
N ARG A 178 -37.58 -17.74 -16.90
CA ARG A 178 -38.84 -17.10 -17.26
C ARG A 178 -38.94 -16.75 -18.74
N SER A 179 -40.15 -16.93 -19.26
CA SER A 179 -40.56 -16.49 -20.58
C SER A 179 -40.87 -14.99 -20.53
N TYR A 180 -39.92 -14.17 -20.97
CA TYR A 180 -40.05 -12.71 -20.98
C TYR A 180 -39.17 -12.08 -22.05
N GLY A 181 -39.70 -11.07 -22.74
CA GLY A 181 -39.04 -10.36 -23.83
C GLY A 181 -39.77 -10.55 -25.16
N GLN A 182 -39.05 -10.41 -26.28
CA GLN A 182 -39.61 -10.48 -27.63
C GLN A 182 -38.87 -11.47 -28.55
N MET A 183 -37.71 -12.00 -28.14
CA MET A 183 -37.00 -13.01 -28.93
C MET A 183 -37.72 -14.36 -28.80
N PRO A 184 -38.22 -14.96 -29.89
CA PRO A 184 -38.87 -16.26 -29.84
C PRO A 184 -37.84 -17.38 -29.62
N ILE A 185 -38.15 -18.32 -28.72
CA ILE A 185 -37.42 -19.58 -28.59
C ILE A 185 -38.30 -20.72 -29.09
N TYR A 186 -37.85 -21.38 -30.15
CA TYR A 186 -38.57 -22.45 -30.83
C TYR A 186 -38.31 -23.80 -30.17
N ARG A 187 -39.32 -24.67 -30.14
CA ARG A 187 -39.20 -26.08 -29.71
C ARG A 187 -39.30 -27.01 -30.91
N LEU A 188 -38.47 -28.05 -30.92
CA LEU A 188 -38.57 -29.17 -31.85
C LEU A 188 -38.54 -30.50 -31.11
N TYR A 189 -39.24 -31.51 -31.62
CA TYR A 189 -39.24 -32.88 -31.09
C TYR A 189 -38.80 -33.90 -32.14
N HIS A 190 -37.83 -34.77 -31.83
CA HIS A 190 -37.41 -35.84 -32.74
C HIS A 190 -37.91 -37.21 -32.25
N ALA A 191 -38.98 -37.72 -32.86
CA ALA A 191 -39.66 -38.96 -32.43
C ALA A 191 -38.70 -40.17 -32.31
N GLY A 192 -37.87 -40.43 -33.31
CA GLY A 192 -36.89 -41.54 -33.31
C GLY A 192 -35.69 -41.36 -32.36
N LEU A 193 -35.65 -40.26 -31.59
CA LEU A 193 -34.62 -39.97 -30.58
C LEU A 193 -35.24 -39.61 -29.21
N GLN A 194 -36.57 -39.53 -29.12
CA GLN A 194 -37.35 -39.23 -27.91
C GLN A 194 -36.84 -38.03 -27.10
N ARG A 195 -36.58 -36.90 -27.78
CA ARG A 195 -36.06 -35.67 -27.15
C ARG A 195 -36.53 -34.39 -27.82
N HIS A 196 -36.47 -33.32 -27.05
CA HIS A 196 -36.71 -31.96 -27.48
C HIS A 196 -35.40 -31.18 -27.69
N LEU A 197 -35.46 -30.15 -28.53
CA LEU A 197 -34.45 -29.12 -28.70
C LEU A 197 -35.11 -27.74 -28.57
N TYR A 198 -34.38 -26.77 -28.00
CA TYR A 198 -34.84 -25.39 -27.84
C TYR A 198 -33.83 -24.42 -28.46
N THR A 199 -34.27 -23.52 -29.34
CA THR A 199 -33.34 -22.61 -30.04
C THR A 199 -33.94 -21.24 -30.33
N SER A 200 -33.11 -20.20 -30.21
CA SER A 200 -33.36 -18.84 -30.68
C SER A 200 -33.10 -18.68 -32.19
N ASP A 201 -32.39 -19.62 -32.83
CA ASP A 201 -32.06 -19.52 -34.25
C ASP A 201 -33.15 -20.13 -35.14
N MET A 202 -33.82 -19.26 -35.90
CA MET A 202 -34.76 -19.64 -36.94
C MET A 202 -34.14 -20.58 -38.00
N ARG A 203 -32.83 -20.48 -38.28
CA ARG A 203 -32.16 -21.32 -39.27
C ARG A 203 -31.94 -22.74 -38.73
N GLU A 204 -31.46 -22.89 -37.49
CA GLU A 204 -31.42 -24.19 -36.79
C GLU A 204 -32.82 -24.84 -36.78
N TYR A 205 -33.86 -24.08 -36.41
CA TYR A 205 -35.26 -24.55 -36.43
C TYR A 205 -35.70 -25.01 -37.84
N GLN A 206 -35.46 -24.23 -38.88
CA GLN A 206 -35.83 -24.55 -40.27
C GLN A 206 -35.08 -25.77 -40.82
N ILE A 207 -33.76 -25.83 -40.64
CA ILE A 207 -32.90 -26.91 -41.17
C ILE A 207 -33.22 -28.24 -40.50
N LEU A 208 -33.51 -28.25 -39.20
CA LEU A 208 -33.84 -29.48 -38.47
C LEU A 208 -35.24 -30.01 -38.80
N GLY A 209 -36.19 -29.14 -39.14
CA GLY A 209 -37.51 -29.54 -39.67
C GLY A 209 -37.40 -30.42 -40.92
N GLY A 210 -36.45 -30.12 -41.81
CA GLY A 210 -36.12 -30.96 -42.97
C GLY A 210 -35.30 -32.23 -42.66
N ARG A 211 -35.04 -32.54 -41.38
CA ARG A 211 -34.11 -33.61 -40.93
C ARG A 211 -34.69 -34.47 -39.79
N GLY A 212 -35.99 -34.77 -39.86
CA GLY A 212 -36.66 -35.70 -38.94
C GLY A 212 -37.07 -35.11 -37.59
N TRP A 213 -36.84 -33.82 -37.35
CA TRP A 213 -37.42 -33.11 -36.20
C TRP A 213 -38.78 -32.56 -36.56
N HIS A 214 -39.79 -32.83 -35.73
CA HIS A 214 -41.07 -32.15 -35.79
C HIS A 214 -40.92 -30.74 -35.21
N GLN A 215 -41.45 -29.74 -35.93
CA GLN A 215 -41.42 -28.33 -35.57
C GLN A 215 -42.66 -27.97 -34.77
N GLU A 216 -42.51 -27.59 -33.49
CA GLU A 216 -43.64 -27.38 -32.56
C GLU A 216 -43.97 -25.90 -32.33
N GLY A 217 -43.28 -24.98 -33.00
CA GLY A 217 -43.48 -23.53 -32.85
C GLY A 217 -42.69 -22.92 -31.69
N ILE A 218 -43.18 -21.77 -31.21
CA ILE A 218 -42.54 -20.97 -30.16
C ILE A 218 -43.00 -21.48 -28.79
N ALA A 219 -42.07 -21.96 -27.96
CA ALA A 219 -42.41 -22.46 -26.61
C ALA A 219 -42.36 -21.36 -25.54
N PHE A 220 -41.47 -20.38 -25.67
CA PHE A 220 -41.30 -19.25 -24.75
C PHE A 220 -40.49 -18.12 -25.39
N TYR A 221 -40.43 -16.98 -24.70
CA TYR A 221 -39.71 -15.78 -25.16
C TYR A 221 -38.50 -15.44 -24.28
N GLY A 222 -37.46 -14.90 -24.89
CA GLY A 222 -36.25 -14.40 -24.23
C GLY A 222 -35.99 -12.91 -24.50
N ILE A 223 -34.97 -12.39 -23.81
CA ILE A 223 -34.50 -11.01 -23.90
C ILE A 223 -33.26 -10.96 -24.80
N GLY A 224 -33.27 -10.06 -25.78
CA GLY A 224 -32.19 -9.85 -26.76
C GLY A 224 -32.70 -9.89 -28.20
N GLU A 225 -31.77 -9.81 -29.14
CA GLU A 225 -32.02 -10.09 -30.56
C GLU A 225 -31.74 -11.58 -30.87
N PRO A 226 -32.39 -12.19 -31.89
CA PRO A 226 -32.10 -13.55 -32.32
C PRO A 226 -30.61 -13.75 -32.64
N SER A 227 -29.97 -14.65 -31.90
CA SER A 227 -28.55 -14.96 -32.04
C SER A 227 -28.23 -15.53 -33.43
N GLN A 228 -27.23 -14.98 -34.12
CA GLN A 228 -26.59 -15.68 -35.23
C GLN A 228 -25.98 -17.01 -34.72
N PRO A 229 -25.92 -18.07 -35.56
CA PRO A 229 -25.55 -19.40 -35.10
C PRO A 229 -24.15 -19.43 -34.46
N LEU A 230 -24.12 -19.74 -33.16
CA LEU A 230 -22.92 -20.26 -32.53
C LEU A 230 -22.63 -21.62 -33.20
N PRO A 231 -21.48 -21.79 -33.87
CA PRO A 231 -21.19 -23.04 -34.56
C PRO A 231 -21.10 -24.18 -33.53
N PRO A 232 -21.61 -25.39 -33.83
CA PRO A 232 -21.49 -26.53 -32.93
C PRO A 232 -20.02 -26.77 -32.56
N ASN A 233 -19.63 -26.47 -31.33
CA ASN A 233 -18.23 -26.49 -30.98
C ASN A 233 -17.78 -27.93 -30.74
N HIS A 234 -17.09 -28.50 -31.74
CA HIS A 234 -16.51 -29.84 -31.75
C HIS A 234 -15.31 -29.99 -30.79
N GLY A 235 -15.38 -29.44 -29.58
CA GLY A 235 -14.29 -29.46 -28.60
C GLY A 235 -13.04 -28.71 -29.07
N LYS A 236 -13.20 -27.61 -29.81
CA LYS A 236 -12.09 -26.76 -30.25
C LYS A 236 -11.91 -25.56 -29.32
N LEU A 237 -10.66 -25.34 -28.92
CA LEU A 237 -10.22 -24.15 -28.18
C LEU A 237 -10.43 -22.89 -29.04
N THR A 238 -11.09 -21.87 -28.51
CA THR A 238 -11.36 -20.61 -29.23
C THR A 238 -11.22 -19.40 -28.32
N GLY A 239 -10.79 -18.27 -28.91
CA GLY A 239 -10.75 -16.96 -28.29
C GLY A 239 -10.41 -15.91 -29.33
N GLU A 240 -11.26 -14.89 -29.45
CA GLU A 240 -11.05 -13.70 -30.28
C GLU A 240 -10.37 -12.62 -29.45
N LEU A 241 -9.39 -11.91 -30.02
CA LEU A 241 -8.63 -10.86 -29.36
C LEU A 241 -8.74 -9.56 -30.15
N ILE A 242 -9.29 -8.52 -29.52
CA ILE A 242 -9.52 -7.20 -30.12
C ILE A 242 -8.83 -6.14 -29.26
N ILE A 243 -8.20 -5.15 -29.91
CA ILE A 243 -7.59 -3.99 -29.25
C ILE A 243 -8.49 -2.77 -29.42
N GLU A 244 -8.76 -2.07 -28.32
CA GLU A 244 -9.65 -0.91 -28.25
C GLU A 244 -9.11 0.15 -27.25
N ASN A 245 -9.80 1.29 -27.11
CA ASN A 245 -9.45 2.36 -26.16
C ASN A 245 -8.00 2.88 -26.24
N ILE A 246 -7.45 2.97 -27.46
CA ILE A 246 -6.05 3.34 -27.73
C ILE A 246 -5.80 4.83 -27.42
N ASN A 247 -4.90 5.10 -26.47
CA ASN A 247 -4.39 6.42 -26.11
C ASN A 247 -2.96 6.59 -26.67
N GLN A 248 -2.87 7.20 -27.86
CA GLN A 248 -1.59 7.50 -28.52
C GLN A 248 -0.77 8.61 -27.83
N GLN A 249 -1.30 9.34 -26.85
CA GLN A 249 -0.50 10.32 -26.11
C GLN A 249 0.40 9.63 -25.10
N LYS A 250 -0.15 8.73 -24.27
CA LYS A 250 0.58 8.05 -23.18
C LYS A 250 0.94 6.58 -23.46
N GLY A 251 0.53 6.03 -24.61
CA GLY A 251 0.84 4.66 -25.02
C GLY A 251 0.08 3.60 -24.23
N SER A 252 -1.23 3.74 -24.05
CA SER A 252 -2.07 2.71 -23.41
C SER A 252 -3.17 2.23 -24.32
N PHE A 253 -3.60 0.98 -24.17
CA PHE A 253 -4.71 0.39 -24.92
C PHE A 253 -5.38 -0.70 -24.08
N ASP A 254 -6.64 -1.00 -24.36
CA ASP A 254 -7.33 -2.15 -23.80
C ASP A 254 -7.24 -3.33 -24.76
N ILE A 255 -7.16 -4.54 -24.20
CA ILE A 255 -7.39 -5.79 -24.91
C ILE A 255 -8.71 -6.36 -24.40
N ARG A 256 -9.64 -6.60 -25.33
CA ARG A 256 -10.91 -7.26 -25.10
C ARG A 256 -10.88 -8.67 -25.72
N ILE A 257 -11.32 -9.66 -24.96
CA ILE A 257 -11.37 -11.06 -25.36
C ILE A 257 -12.83 -11.51 -25.45
N SER A 258 -13.22 -12.12 -26.57
CA SER A 258 -14.57 -12.65 -26.87
C SER A 258 -14.51 -14.06 -27.46
N GLY A 259 -15.66 -14.72 -27.66
CA GLY A 259 -15.72 -16.04 -28.32
C GLY A 259 -15.00 -17.18 -27.59
N ILE A 260 -14.91 -17.08 -26.26
CA ILE A 260 -14.11 -17.95 -25.41
C ILE A 260 -14.69 -19.37 -25.35
N SER A 261 -13.86 -20.37 -25.66
CA SER A 261 -14.14 -21.78 -25.32
C SER A 261 -12.87 -22.49 -24.90
N SER A 262 -12.93 -23.15 -23.73
CA SER A 262 -11.88 -24.03 -23.21
C SER A 262 -12.47 -25.42 -22.92
N PRO A 263 -12.31 -26.40 -23.81
CA PRO A 263 -12.86 -27.75 -23.64
C PRO A 263 -12.32 -28.53 -22.43
N LYS A 264 -11.23 -28.08 -21.80
CA LYS A 264 -10.68 -28.59 -20.53
C LYS A 264 -11.11 -27.76 -19.30
N GLY A 265 -12.10 -26.87 -19.45
CA GLY A 265 -12.45 -25.85 -18.47
C GLY A 265 -11.55 -24.62 -18.53
N LEU A 266 -12.06 -23.49 -18.02
CA LEU A 266 -11.35 -22.22 -17.89
C LEU A 266 -11.28 -21.80 -16.41
N HIS A 267 -10.07 -21.66 -15.87
CA HIS A 267 -9.80 -21.03 -14.58
C HIS A 267 -9.60 -19.52 -14.74
N SER A 268 -8.65 -19.09 -15.58
CA SER A 268 -8.44 -17.67 -15.87
C SER A 268 -7.78 -17.41 -17.24
N VAL A 269 -7.96 -16.18 -17.72
CA VAL A 269 -7.51 -15.70 -19.03
C VAL A 269 -6.23 -14.88 -18.85
N LEU A 270 -5.13 -15.33 -19.47
CA LEU A 270 -3.79 -14.80 -19.26
C LEU A 270 -3.19 -14.29 -20.57
N LEU A 271 -2.58 -13.11 -20.53
CA LEU A 271 -1.96 -12.47 -21.67
C LEU A 271 -0.53 -12.04 -21.34
N PRO A 272 0.50 -12.80 -21.75
CA PRO A 272 1.87 -12.28 -21.79
C PRO A 272 1.98 -11.29 -22.95
N VAL A 273 2.43 -10.08 -22.61
CA VAL A 273 2.64 -8.96 -23.53
C VAL A 273 4.08 -8.49 -23.41
N TRP A 274 4.71 -8.20 -24.54
CA TRP A 274 6.07 -7.63 -24.63
C TRP A 274 6.21 -6.76 -25.88
N SER A 275 7.16 -5.83 -25.91
CA SER A 275 7.45 -5.01 -27.10
C SER A 275 8.48 -5.68 -28.03
N GLU A 276 8.51 -5.29 -29.31
CA GLU A 276 9.49 -5.82 -30.28
C GLU A 276 10.89 -5.16 -30.12
N ASP A 277 11.04 -4.12 -29.28
CA ASP A 277 12.34 -3.59 -28.87
C ASP A 277 13.04 -4.58 -27.93
N LYS A 278 14.23 -5.05 -28.30
CA LYS A 278 15.07 -6.02 -27.54
C LYS A 278 14.42 -7.38 -27.23
N GLY A 279 13.22 -7.66 -27.75
CA GLY A 279 12.53 -8.94 -27.61
C GLY A 279 11.76 -9.05 -26.29
N GLN A 280 11.77 -10.21 -25.64
CA GLN A 280 10.95 -10.47 -24.45
C GLN A 280 11.49 -9.85 -23.14
N ASP A 281 12.31 -8.80 -23.23
CA ASP A 281 13.00 -8.23 -22.07
C ASP A 281 12.08 -7.36 -21.17
N ASP A 282 10.92 -6.94 -21.69
CA ASP A 282 9.85 -6.25 -20.95
C ASP A 282 8.57 -7.10 -20.79
N LEU A 283 8.67 -8.42 -20.93
CA LEU A 283 7.52 -9.33 -20.91
C LEU A 283 6.80 -9.32 -19.54
N ILE A 284 5.51 -9.02 -19.56
CA ILE A 284 4.63 -9.04 -18.39
C ILE A 284 3.42 -9.93 -18.68
N TRP A 285 3.14 -10.87 -17.77
CA TRP A 285 1.92 -11.67 -17.76
C TRP A 285 0.81 -10.89 -17.06
N TYR A 286 -0.22 -10.51 -17.81
CA TYR A 286 -1.44 -9.94 -17.26
C TYR A 286 -2.55 -10.98 -17.13
N GLU A 287 -3.40 -10.86 -16.12
CA GLU A 287 -4.66 -11.61 -16.02
C GLU A 287 -5.82 -10.69 -16.37
N ALA A 288 -6.54 -11.02 -17.45
CA ALA A 288 -7.75 -10.30 -17.84
C ALA A 288 -8.89 -10.60 -16.86
N LYS A 289 -9.68 -9.58 -16.54
CA LYS A 289 -10.81 -9.69 -15.61
C LYS A 289 -12.12 -9.87 -16.39
N PRO A 290 -13.07 -10.68 -15.89
CA PRO A 290 -14.34 -10.91 -16.57
C PRO A 290 -15.23 -9.66 -16.54
N GLU A 291 -15.91 -9.42 -17.65
CA GLU A 291 -16.97 -8.43 -17.84
C GLU A 291 -18.31 -9.14 -18.10
N GLU A 292 -19.37 -8.40 -18.41
CA GLU A 292 -20.63 -9.01 -18.82
C GLU A 292 -20.51 -9.83 -20.13
N ASN A 293 -21.47 -10.74 -20.34
CA ASN A 293 -21.65 -11.49 -21.59
C ASN A 293 -20.48 -12.44 -21.95
N GLY A 294 -19.62 -12.79 -20.99
CA GLY A 294 -18.47 -13.68 -21.21
C GLY A 294 -17.25 -13.00 -21.86
N ILE A 295 -17.25 -11.67 -21.88
CA ILE A 295 -16.09 -10.86 -22.30
C ILE A 295 -15.06 -10.82 -21.16
N TYR A 296 -13.77 -10.73 -21.50
CA TYR A 296 -12.71 -10.43 -20.53
C TYR A 296 -11.90 -9.22 -21.02
N ARG A 297 -11.44 -8.37 -20.09
CA ARG A 297 -10.65 -7.16 -20.39
C ARG A 297 -9.36 -7.06 -19.59
N VAL A 298 -8.33 -6.52 -20.20
CA VAL A 298 -7.12 -5.99 -19.55
C VAL A 298 -6.74 -4.64 -20.18
N LYS A 299 -6.25 -3.70 -19.37
CA LYS A 299 -5.59 -2.48 -19.86
C LYS A 299 -4.07 -2.66 -19.84
N ILE A 300 -3.43 -2.37 -20.96
CA ILE A 300 -1.96 -2.33 -21.12
C ILE A 300 -1.49 -0.88 -21.14
N GLU A 301 -0.37 -0.59 -20.49
CA GLU A 301 0.22 0.75 -20.45
C GLU A 301 1.73 0.67 -20.71
N ALA A 302 2.21 1.41 -21.72
CA ALA A 302 3.63 1.39 -22.13
C ALA A 302 4.58 1.75 -20.97
N ARG A 303 4.14 2.46 -19.93
CA ARG A 303 4.93 2.71 -18.70
C ARG A 303 5.42 1.44 -17.99
N HIS A 304 4.70 0.33 -18.15
CA HIS A 304 5.11 -0.98 -17.62
C HIS A 304 6.12 -1.65 -18.57
N HIS A 305 5.92 -1.49 -19.87
CA HIS A 305 6.82 -1.88 -20.95
C HIS A 305 7.81 -0.76 -21.33
N ARG A 306 8.42 -0.13 -20.32
CA ARG A 306 9.56 0.81 -20.42
C ARG A 306 9.40 2.04 -21.35
N TYR A 307 8.17 2.34 -21.80
CA TYR A 307 7.81 3.27 -22.88
C TYR A 307 8.33 2.89 -24.28
N SER A 308 8.58 1.59 -24.51
CA SER A 308 8.90 1.04 -25.82
C SER A 308 7.85 1.41 -26.86
N ARG A 309 8.28 1.67 -28.10
CA ARG A 309 7.44 2.07 -29.25
C ARG A 309 7.53 1.04 -30.37
N GLY A 310 6.53 1.00 -31.24
CA GLY A 310 6.45 0.04 -32.33
C GLY A 310 5.53 -1.13 -31.96
N ASN A 311 5.80 -2.33 -32.47
CA ASN A 311 4.92 -3.48 -32.27
C ASN A 311 5.04 -4.03 -30.84
N TYR A 312 3.90 -4.36 -30.25
CA TYR A 312 3.77 -5.14 -29.04
C TYR A 312 3.18 -6.50 -29.43
N HIS A 313 3.84 -7.56 -29.01
CA HIS A 313 3.34 -8.92 -29.13
C HIS A 313 2.36 -9.19 -28.00
N ILE A 314 1.22 -9.80 -28.33
CA ILE A 314 0.15 -10.09 -27.38
C ILE A 314 -0.26 -11.54 -27.62
N HIS A 315 0.07 -12.45 -26.71
CA HIS A 315 -0.45 -13.82 -26.76
C HIS A 315 -1.68 -13.97 -25.86
N LEU A 316 -2.53 -14.95 -26.18
CA LEU A 316 -3.67 -15.35 -25.36
C LEU A 316 -3.46 -16.79 -24.89
N TYR A 317 -3.47 -16.99 -23.58
CA TYR A 317 -3.45 -18.29 -22.92
C TYR A 317 -4.67 -18.44 -22.02
N TYR A 318 -5.18 -19.66 -21.92
CA TYR A 318 -6.11 -20.06 -20.87
C TYR A 318 -5.40 -20.94 -19.86
N LYS A 319 -5.60 -20.65 -18.57
CA LYS A 319 -5.32 -21.61 -17.50
C LYS A 319 -6.55 -22.50 -17.34
N THR A 320 -6.39 -23.82 -17.36
CA THR A 320 -7.50 -24.77 -17.14
C THR A 320 -7.76 -24.99 -15.65
N GLN A 321 -8.86 -25.64 -15.27
CA GLN A 321 -9.12 -26.05 -13.88
C GLN A 321 -8.04 -26.99 -13.33
N ALA A 322 -7.38 -27.78 -14.19
CA ALA A 322 -6.22 -28.61 -13.82
C ALA A 322 -4.91 -27.81 -13.68
N GLY A 323 -4.93 -26.49 -13.94
CA GLY A 323 -3.78 -25.60 -13.84
C GLY A 323 -2.90 -25.54 -15.09
N GLU A 324 -3.16 -26.36 -16.12
CA GLU A 324 -2.43 -26.33 -17.39
C GLU A 324 -2.57 -24.96 -18.08
N LEU A 325 -1.49 -24.46 -18.70
CA LEU A 325 -1.53 -23.31 -19.59
C LEU A 325 -1.66 -23.76 -21.05
N VAL A 326 -2.70 -23.31 -21.73
CA VAL A 326 -2.99 -23.67 -23.12
C VAL A 326 -3.00 -22.40 -23.99
N PHE A 327 -2.17 -22.39 -25.04
CA PHE A 327 -2.11 -21.29 -26.01
C PHE A 327 -3.35 -21.27 -26.91
N VAL A 328 -3.96 -20.10 -27.09
CA VAL A 328 -5.22 -19.91 -27.83
C VAL A 328 -4.96 -19.21 -29.16
N THR A 329 -4.33 -18.03 -29.12
CA THR A 329 -4.00 -17.21 -30.30
C THR A 329 -2.92 -16.18 -29.98
N ALA A 330 -2.40 -15.49 -30.99
CA ALA A 330 -1.51 -14.35 -30.84
C ALA A 330 -1.90 -13.21 -31.78
N GLY A 331 -1.74 -11.98 -31.32
CA GLY A 331 -1.89 -10.75 -32.09
C GLY A 331 -0.67 -9.83 -31.92
N ARG A 332 -0.68 -8.72 -32.65
CA ARG A 332 0.26 -7.61 -32.46
C ARG A 332 -0.50 -6.29 -32.44
N HIS A 333 -0.03 -5.32 -31.66
CA HIS A 333 -0.53 -3.94 -31.67
C HIS A 333 0.63 -2.97 -31.86
N ARG A 334 0.48 -1.93 -32.70
CA ARG A 334 1.49 -0.88 -32.80
C ARG A 334 1.21 0.23 -31.79
N VAL A 335 2.10 0.38 -30.82
CA VAL A 335 2.09 1.48 -29.84
C VAL A 335 2.97 2.62 -30.34
N ASP A 336 2.34 3.74 -30.68
CA ASP A 336 2.98 5.04 -30.86
C ASP A 336 2.67 5.94 -29.66
N ILE A 337 3.63 6.79 -29.30
CA ILE A 337 3.57 7.65 -28.10
C ILE A 337 3.92 9.08 -28.50
N GLN A 338 2.91 9.95 -28.64
CA GLN A 338 3.05 11.31 -29.15
C GLN A 338 3.52 12.32 -28.09
N GLN A 339 3.26 12.07 -26.79
CA GLN A 339 3.75 12.92 -25.71
C GLN A 339 5.28 12.95 -25.73
N SER A 340 5.85 14.17 -25.81
CA SER A 340 7.29 14.42 -25.87
C SER A 340 7.86 15.10 -24.62
N ARG A 341 6.99 15.74 -23.82
CA ARG A 341 7.38 16.37 -22.55
C ARG A 341 7.29 15.37 -21.41
N VAL A 342 8.34 15.33 -20.58
CA VAL A 342 8.36 14.57 -19.33
C VAL A 342 7.36 15.20 -18.36
N GLU A 343 6.56 14.37 -17.69
CA GLU A 343 5.56 14.78 -16.70
C GLU A 343 5.70 14.02 -15.39
N GLY A 344 5.22 14.63 -14.32
CA GLY A 344 5.03 14.02 -13.02
C GLY A 344 4.17 14.91 -12.14
N LYS A 345 3.80 14.41 -10.97
CA LYS A 345 3.05 15.16 -9.95
C LYS A 345 3.66 14.88 -8.59
N VAL A 346 3.95 15.94 -7.84
CA VAL A 346 4.41 15.84 -6.44
C VAL A 346 3.21 16.01 -5.51
N SER A 347 3.11 15.15 -4.50
CA SER A 347 2.12 15.28 -3.43
C SER A 347 2.74 14.93 -2.08
N ILE A 348 2.30 15.60 -1.01
CA ILE A 348 2.71 15.35 0.37
C ILE A 348 1.58 14.57 1.05
N GLN A 349 1.94 13.46 1.70
CA GLN A 349 0.99 12.54 2.34
C GLN A 349 1.56 12.04 3.68
N GLN A 350 0.74 11.32 4.46
CA GLN A 350 1.12 10.74 5.77
C GLN A 350 1.82 11.72 6.74
N ILE A 351 1.44 12.99 6.72
CA ILE A 351 2.00 14.03 7.61
C ILE A 351 1.66 13.66 9.06
N ASN A 352 2.70 13.49 9.89
CA ASN A 352 2.59 13.16 11.30
C ASN A 352 3.34 14.21 12.12
N SER A 353 2.60 15.15 12.73
CA SER A 353 3.19 16.22 13.54
C SER A 353 3.71 15.74 14.89
N GLN A 354 3.38 14.53 15.35
CA GLN A 354 3.91 13.99 16.62
C GLN A 354 5.30 13.35 16.44
N ARG A 355 5.51 12.62 15.34
CA ARG A 355 6.80 11.99 15.03
C ARG A 355 7.69 12.83 14.11
N GLY A 356 7.14 13.93 13.57
CA GLY A 356 7.88 14.83 12.70
C GLY A 356 8.21 14.18 11.35
N THR A 357 7.27 13.47 10.73
CA THR A 357 7.49 12.75 9.47
C THR A 357 6.43 13.06 8.43
N PHE A 358 6.79 12.99 7.15
CA PHE A 358 5.85 13.01 6.04
C PHE A 358 6.38 12.21 4.85
N ASP A 359 5.49 11.79 3.95
CA ASP A 359 5.86 11.15 2.69
C ASP A 359 5.72 12.12 1.52
N VAL A 360 6.73 12.15 0.66
CA VAL A 360 6.65 12.73 -0.68
C VAL A 360 6.37 11.62 -1.67
N HIS A 361 5.25 11.72 -2.37
CA HIS A 361 4.90 10.82 -3.48
C HIS A 361 5.05 11.55 -4.81
N VAL A 362 5.73 10.89 -5.76
CA VAL A 362 5.84 11.32 -7.15
C VAL A 362 5.02 10.37 -8.01
N THR A 363 3.90 10.88 -8.54
CA THR A 363 2.88 10.13 -9.30
C THR A 363 2.74 10.65 -10.72
N ASP A 364 1.83 10.02 -11.49
CA ASP A 364 1.39 10.48 -12.82
C ASP A 364 2.53 10.62 -13.85
N LEU A 365 3.60 9.85 -13.61
CA LEU A 365 4.86 9.91 -14.33
C LEU A 365 4.71 9.57 -15.81
N PHE A 366 5.30 10.39 -16.66
CA PHE A 366 5.55 10.10 -18.07
C PHE A 366 7.01 10.41 -18.39
N VAL A 367 7.82 9.36 -18.63
CA VAL A 367 9.27 9.48 -18.81
C VAL A 367 9.74 8.54 -19.94
N PRO A 368 9.64 8.94 -21.21
CA PRO A 368 9.85 8.04 -22.35
C PRO A 368 11.32 7.61 -22.54
N MET A 369 12.26 8.32 -21.90
CA MET A 369 13.69 7.94 -21.84
C MET A 369 14.01 6.99 -20.66
N GLY A 370 12.99 6.39 -20.03
CA GLY A 370 13.12 5.61 -18.80
C GLY A 370 13.54 6.43 -17.58
N ILE A 371 13.47 5.82 -16.40
CA ILE A 371 13.88 6.43 -15.12
C ILE A 371 15.10 5.66 -14.59
N GLN A 372 16.22 6.34 -14.42
CA GLN A 372 17.39 5.83 -13.70
C GLN A 372 17.29 6.14 -12.20
N LYS A 373 16.90 7.36 -11.85
CA LYS A 373 16.79 7.84 -10.46
C LYS A 373 15.70 8.89 -10.33
N VAL A 374 15.00 8.90 -9.18
CA VAL A 374 14.16 10.02 -8.76
C VAL A 374 14.79 10.64 -7.51
N SER A 375 15.08 11.94 -7.57
CA SER A 375 15.74 12.70 -6.52
C SER A 375 14.82 13.82 -6.04
N ILE A 376 14.63 13.92 -4.73
CA ILE A 376 13.67 14.82 -4.08
C ILE A 376 14.46 15.72 -3.12
N PRO A 377 14.87 16.93 -3.54
CA PRO A 377 15.38 17.93 -2.61
C PRO A 377 14.25 18.56 -1.80
N VAL A 378 14.51 18.73 -0.52
CA VAL A 378 13.59 19.33 0.47
C VAL A 378 14.37 20.30 1.35
N TRP A 379 13.77 21.46 1.63
CA TRP A 379 14.31 22.52 2.50
C TRP A 379 13.18 23.29 3.21
N THR A 380 13.49 24.04 4.26
CA THR A 380 12.52 24.93 4.93
C THR A 380 12.56 26.37 4.39
N GLU A 381 11.48 27.14 4.52
CA GLU A 381 11.49 28.57 4.11
C GLU A 381 12.39 29.44 5.02
N ALA A 382 12.72 28.95 6.23
CA ALA A 382 13.59 29.65 7.16
C ALA A 382 15.02 29.73 6.59
N ASN A 383 15.58 30.95 6.51
CA ASN A 383 16.91 31.24 5.94
C ASN A 383 17.12 30.85 4.45
N GLY A 384 16.12 30.29 3.78
CA GLY A 384 16.20 29.89 2.37
C GLY A 384 16.67 28.45 2.21
N GLN A 385 17.63 28.18 1.32
CA GLN A 385 18.10 26.82 1.03
C GLN A 385 19.34 26.42 1.87
N ASP A 386 19.46 26.90 3.11
CA ASP A 386 20.62 26.57 3.97
C ASP A 386 20.56 25.12 4.52
N ASP A 387 19.36 24.56 4.69
CA ASP A 387 19.12 23.20 5.19
C ASP A 387 18.78 22.16 4.10
N ILE A 388 18.97 22.50 2.81
CA ILE A 388 18.54 21.67 1.67
C ILE A 388 19.20 20.28 1.64
N ARG A 389 18.37 19.23 1.62
CA ARG A 389 18.80 17.83 1.58
C ARG A 389 18.13 17.06 0.45
N TRP A 390 18.90 16.19 -0.19
CA TRP A 390 18.50 15.44 -1.39
C TRP A 390 18.22 13.97 -1.07
N TYR A 391 16.94 13.59 -1.08
CA TYR A 391 16.50 12.21 -0.84
C TYR A 391 16.41 11.45 -2.17
N THR A 392 16.74 10.16 -2.17
CA THR A 392 16.50 9.28 -3.32
C THR A 392 15.20 8.51 -3.08
N ALA A 393 14.23 8.67 -3.97
CA ALA A 393 12.92 8.06 -3.81
C ALA A 393 12.92 6.59 -4.23
N THR A 394 12.22 5.74 -3.48
CA THR A 394 12.07 4.30 -3.76
C THR A 394 10.89 4.04 -4.69
N ARG A 395 11.10 3.20 -5.71
CA ARG A 395 10.06 2.81 -6.65
C ARG A 395 9.07 1.87 -5.97
N GLN A 396 7.80 2.22 -6.04
CA GLN A 396 6.68 1.45 -5.50
C GLN A 396 6.20 0.39 -6.50
N ALA A 397 5.46 -0.63 -6.02
CA ALA A 397 4.95 -1.72 -6.86
C ALA A 397 4.07 -1.23 -8.03
N ASN A 398 3.31 -0.14 -7.82
CA ASN A 398 2.47 0.51 -8.84
C ASN A 398 3.25 1.41 -9.84
N GLY A 399 4.58 1.48 -9.72
CA GLY A 399 5.45 2.28 -10.60
C GLY A 399 5.62 3.76 -10.21
N ASN A 400 4.89 4.26 -9.21
CA ASN A 400 5.14 5.57 -8.62
C ASN A 400 6.42 5.54 -7.74
N TYR A 401 6.88 6.70 -7.28
CA TYR A 401 8.04 6.81 -6.39
C TYR A 401 7.66 7.50 -5.08
N GLN A 402 8.32 7.13 -3.98
CA GLN A 402 8.05 7.67 -2.64
C GLN A 402 9.36 7.92 -1.87
N ALA A 403 9.42 8.98 -1.06
CA ALA A 403 10.44 9.16 -0.05
C ALA A 403 9.80 9.58 1.28
N ARG A 404 10.21 8.96 2.39
CA ARG A 404 9.84 9.42 3.74
C ARG A 404 10.88 10.43 4.22
N ILE A 405 10.39 11.59 4.67
CA ILE A 405 11.20 12.69 5.19
C ILE A 405 10.98 12.78 6.70
N TYR A 406 12.05 13.12 7.43
CA TYR A 406 12.07 13.28 8.88
C TYR A 406 12.52 14.70 9.21
N ILE A 407 11.74 15.49 9.95
CA ILE A 407 12.11 16.87 10.29
C ILE A 407 13.31 16.96 11.26
N ALA A 408 13.73 15.83 11.84
CA ALA A 408 15.00 15.72 12.57
C ALA A 408 16.20 16.16 11.72
N ASP A 409 16.18 15.85 10.43
CA ASP A 409 17.19 16.32 9.47
C ASP A 409 17.21 17.86 9.32
N TYR A 410 16.11 18.51 9.69
CA TYR A 410 15.84 19.95 9.59
C TYR A 410 15.83 20.64 10.96
N ARG A 411 16.44 20.03 11.99
CA ARG A 411 16.48 20.54 13.37
C ARG A 411 15.08 20.81 13.94
N TYR A 412 14.11 19.95 13.60
CA TYR A 412 12.71 20.02 14.01
C TYR A 412 11.99 21.36 13.69
N GLN A 413 12.47 22.09 12.68
CA GLN A 413 11.90 23.36 12.27
C GLN A 413 10.42 23.23 11.87
N LYS A 414 9.63 24.24 12.27
CA LYS A 414 8.19 24.37 12.06
C LYS A 414 7.91 25.49 11.06
N GLY A 415 6.80 25.39 10.32
CA GLY A 415 6.47 26.32 9.24
C GLY A 415 6.65 25.69 7.87
N ARG A 416 6.95 26.49 6.86
CA ARG A 416 6.91 26.04 5.46
C ARG A 416 8.08 25.17 5.07
N TYR A 417 7.76 24.05 4.41
CA TYR A 417 8.70 23.18 3.71
C TYR A 417 8.44 23.25 2.21
N HIS A 418 9.50 23.26 1.42
CA HIS A 418 9.46 23.16 -0.03
C HIS A 418 9.99 21.79 -0.47
N VAL A 419 9.37 21.22 -1.49
CA VAL A 419 9.65 19.87 -1.98
C VAL A 419 9.63 19.88 -3.51
N HIS A 420 10.76 19.62 -4.14
CA HIS A 420 10.83 19.43 -5.60
C HIS A 420 11.05 17.95 -5.94
N ALA A 421 10.72 17.55 -7.16
CA ALA A 421 11.11 16.25 -7.71
C ALA A 421 11.86 16.41 -9.03
N TYR A 422 13.01 15.75 -9.12
CA TYR A 422 13.85 15.66 -10.32
C TYR A 422 14.00 14.20 -10.72
N ILE A 423 13.92 13.93 -12.01
CA ILE A 423 14.15 12.63 -12.62
C ILE A 423 15.45 12.66 -13.39
N GLN A 424 16.32 11.70 -13.13
CA GLN A 424 17.43 11.36 -14.00
C GLN A 424 16.96 10.25 -14.94
N SER A 425 16.89 10.54 -16.24
CA SER A 425 16.57 9.53 -17.26
C SER A 425 17.79 8.70 -17.64
N THR A 426 17.60 7.57 -18.34
CA THR A 426 18.68 6.59 -18.62
C THR A 426 19.83 7.13 -19.47
N ASN A 427 19.61 8.23 -20.20
CA ASN A 427 20.62 9.00 -20.92
C ASN A 427 21.41 9.99 -20.03
N GLY A 428 21.23 9.96 -18.71
CA GLY A 428 21.88 10.84 -17.74
C GLY A 428 21.27 12.24 -17.59
N GLN A 429 20.28 12.61 -18.41
CA GLN A 429 19.63 13.93 -18.34
C GLN A 429 18.80 14.08 -17.06
N GLN A 430 19.00 15.17 -16.31
CA GLN A 430 18.19 15.52 -15.15
C GLN A 430 17.09 16.53 -15.53
N ILE A 431 15.84 16.23 -15.16
CA ILE A 431 14.64 16.99 -15.52
C ILE A 431 13.79 17.21 -14.26
N GLY A 432 13.41 18.45 -13.96
CA GLY A 432 12.44 18.75 -12.91
C GLY A 432 11.03 18.39 -13.36
N VAL A 433 10.29 17.61 -12.56
CA VAL A 433 8.96 17.07 -12.94
C VAL A 433 7.81 17.57 -12.08
N GLY A 434 8.10 18.27 -10.98
CA GLY A 434 7.08 18.91 -10.17
C GLY A 434 7.65 19.54 -8.90
N THR A 435 6.84 20.41 -8.31
CA THR A 435 7.15 21.12 -7.06
C THR A 435 5.90 21.12 -6.18
N GLN A 436 6.09 21.19 -4.86
CA GLN A 436 5.03 21.37 -3.88
C GLN A 436 5.59 22.12 -2.67
N SER A 437 4.73 22.78 -1.90
CA SER A 437 5.09 23.36 -0.61
C SER A 437 3.94 23.21 0.38
N PHE A 438 4.25 23.06 1.66
CA PHE A 438 3.24 22.89 2.71
C PHE A 438 3.78 23.38 4.06
N ASP A 439 2.88 23.71 4.98
CA ASP A 439 3.24 24.19 6.31
C ASP A 439 3.21 23.02 7.32
N MET A 440 4.39 22.65 7.83
CA MET A 440 4.62 21.53 8.75
C MET A 440 4.52 21.99 10.21
N LYS A 441 3.83 21.19 11.02
CA LYS A 441 3.74 21.36 12.48
C LYS A 441 4.55 20.28 13.20
N PHE A 442 5.00 20.60 14.41
CA PHE A 442 5.63 19.63 15.29
C PHE A 442 5.09 19.79 16.71
N ASP A 443 4.30 18.79 17.11
CA ASP A 443 3.56 18.66 18.35
C ASP A 443 4.03 17.39 19.10
N GLY A 444 5.33 17.06 18.96
CA GLY A 444 5.89 15.76 19.35
C GLY A 444 6.13 15.55 20.85
N LEU A 445 5.91 16.57 21.67
CA LEU A 445 6.08 16.49 23.12
C LEU A 445 4.88 15.76 23.76
N GLN A 446 5.16 14.65 24.44
CA GLN A 446 4.15 13.75 25.00
C GLN A 446 4.45 13.43 26.46
N TYR A 447 3.44 13.37 27.32
CA TYR A 447 3.58 12.90 28.70
C TYR A 447 3.26 11.40 28.79
N ASN A 448 4.18 10.59 29.31
CA ASN A 448 4.04 9.13 29.36
C ASN A 448 3.54 8.57 30.71
N GLY A 449 3.06 9.44 31.61
CA GLY A 449 2.68 9.08 32.99
C GLY A 449 3.79 9.26 34.02
N GLN A 450 5.06 9.32 33.58
CA GLN A 450 6.24 9.51 34.43
C GLN A 450 7.02 10.79 34.09
N TYR A 451 7.15 11.14 32.81
CA TYR A 451 7.85 12.33 32.34
C TYR A 451 7.33 12.75 30.97
N TYR A 452 7.69 13.98 30.57
CA TYR A 452 7.56 14.44 29.19
C TYR A 452 8.69 13.84 28.35
N GLN A 453 8.37 13.44 27.13
CA GLN A 453 9.33 12.87 26.17
C GLN A 453 9.01 13.38 24.76
N ILE A 454 10.01 13.35 23.88
CA ILE A 454 9.85 13.67 22.46
C ILE A 454 10.50 12.62 21.58
N HIS A 455 9.97 12.42 20.37
CA HIS A 455 10.52 11.44 19.43
C HIS A 455 11.71 12.01 18.66
N GLY A 456 12.91 11.78 19.20
CA GLY A 456 14.19 12.00 18.53
C GLY A 456 14.37 11.16 17.26
N LYS A 457 15.41 11.45 16.50
CA LYS A 457 15.90 10.68 15.34
C LYS A 457 16.19 9.21 15.68
N HIS A 458 16.59 8.93 16.91
CA HIS A 458 17.00 7.58 17.36
C HIS A 458 16.11 6.93 18.43
N GLY A 459 15.03 7.59 18.87
CA GLY A 459 14.11 7.06 19.87
C GLY A 459 13.45 8.15 20.72
N TYR A 460 12.78 7.79 21.81
CA TYR A 460 12.22 8.78 22.74
C TYR A 460 13.31 9.39 23.64
N ILE A 461 13.37 10.72 23.68
CA ILE A 461 14.27 11.51 24.53
C ILE A 461 13.43 12.14 25.66
N PRO A 462 13.74 11.84 26.94
CA PRO A 462 13.07 12.50 28.07
C PRO A 462 13.39 13.99 28.13
N ILE A 463 12.35 14.83 28.18
CA ILE A 463 12.42 16.28 28.37
C ILE A 463 12.11 16.57 29.84
N ILE A 464 13.13 17.00 30.59
CA ILE A 464 13.01 17.48 31.96
C ILE A 464 13.61 18.88 32.02
N ASN A 465 12.81 19.86 32.43
CA ASN A 465 13.21 21.24 32.69
C ASN A 465 12.16 21.92 33.59
N LYS A 466 12.26 23.23 33.83
CA LYS A 466 11.37 23.96 34.76
C LYS A 466 9.89 24.02 34.33
N LYS A 467 9.57 23.74 33.06
CA LYS A 467 8.19 23.58 32.56
C LYS A 467 7.73 22.13 32.45
N HIS A 468 8.66 21.18 32.43
CA HIS A 468 8.40 19.76 32.19
C HIS A 468 8.91 18.92 33.36
N PRO A 469 8.11 18.76 34.43
CA PRO A 469 8.50 17.96 35.58
C PRO A 469 8.49 16.45 35.29
N ILE A 470 9.24 15.74 36.11
CA ILE A 470 9.31 14.29 36.22
C ILE A 470 8.64 13.83 37.52
N ASN A 471 7.85 12.76 37.44
CA ASN A 471 6.96 12.29 38.50
C ASN A 471 7.75 11.93 39.78
N ALA A 472 7.21 12.26 40.95
CA ALA A 472 7.85 12.02 42.25
C ALA A 472 8.13 10.54 42.55
N SER A 473 7.35 9.62 41.95
CA SER A 473 7.59 8.17 42.05
C SER A 473 8.61 7.64 41.04
N TYR A 474 9.02 8.43 40.03
CA TYR A 474 9.99 7.98 39.04
C TYR A 474 11.40 7.96 39.62
N ASN A 475 11.90 6.74 39.84
CA ASN A 475 13.15 6.44 40.54
C ASN A 475 13.92 5.33 39.78
N PRO A 476 14.50 5.64 38.59
CA PRO A 476 15.12 4.64 37.71
C PRO A 476 16.50 4.16 38.19
N GLY A 477 17.13 4.86 39.13
CA GLY A 477 18.56 4.73 39.38
C GLY A 477 19.41 5.36 38.27
N GLU A 478 20.68 5.00 38.21
CA GLU A 478 21.62 5.48 37.20
C GLU A 478 21.50 4.67 35.90
N ASN A 479 21.36 5.33 34.74
CA ASN A 479 21.19 4.63 33.48
C ASN A 479 22.51 3.93 33.05
N PRO A 480 22.53 2.61 32.85
CA PRO A 480 23.78 1.87 32.62
C PRO A 480 24.46 2.23 31.29
N THR A 481 23.69 2.55 30.24
CA THR A 481 24.23 2.94 28.93
C THR A 481 24.87 4.33 29.00
N ALA A 482 24.19 5.29 29.60
CA ALA A 482 24.73 6.63 29.85
C ALA A 482 25.97 6.56 30.77
N LYS A 483 25.95 5.70 31.80
CA LYS A 483 27.08 5.49 32.70
C LYS A 483 28.29 4.86 32.00
N ALA A 484 28.09 3.87 31.13
CA ALA A 484 29.18 3.31 30.32
C ALA A 484 29.82 4.40 29.43
N ALA A 485 29.01 5.23 28.77
CA ALA A 485 29.48 6.35 27.97
C ALA A 485 30.20 7.43 28.81
N PHE A 486 29.70 7.75 30.00
CA PHE A 486 30.32 8.70 30.94
C PHE A 486 31.70 8.21 31.41
N ASN A 487 31.83 6.92 31.68
CA ASN A 487 33.10 6.31 32.03
C ASN A 487 34.09 6.44 30.86
N SER A 488 33.69 6.14 29.62
CA SER A 488 34.53 6.31 28.43
C SER A 488 34.97 7.77 28.21
N LEU A 489 34.04 8.73 28.34
CA LEU A 489 34.31 10.16 28.25
C LEU A 489 35.34 10.61 29.30
N THR A 490 35.09 10.31 30.58
CA THR A 490 35.99 10.75 31.66
C THR A 490 37.32 10.01 31.66
N ASN A 491 37.37 8.76 31.19
CA ASN A 491 38.62 8.04 30.94
C ASN A 491 39.45 8.73 29.85
N GLN A 492 38.84 9.15 28.74
CA GLN A 492 39.54 9.92 27.71
C GLN A 492 40.08 11.24 28.26
N MET A 493 39.30 11.96 29.08
CA MET A 493 39.78 13.20 29.70
C MET A 493 40.99 12.98 30.61
N ARG A 494 41.00 11.93 31.43
CA ARG A 494 42.17 11.57 32.27
C ARG A 494 43.37 11.14 31.42
N ALA A 495 43.15 10.40 30.33
CA ALA A 495 44.20 10.01 29.38
C ALA A 495 44.84 11.22 28.65
N LEU A 496 44.08 12.32 28.48
CA LEU A 496 44.56 13.60 27.98
C LEU A 496 45.19 14.50 29.07
N GLY A 497 45.35 13.99 30.30
CA GLY A 497 45.98 14.70 31.41
C GLY A 497 45.08 15.70 32.14
N PHE A 498 43.78 15.78 31.83
CA PHE A 498 42.86 16.62 32.60
C PHE A 498 42.61 16.03 34.00
N GLY A 499 42.64 16.89 35.02
CA GLY A 499 42.41 16.51 36.42
C GLY A 499 40.95 16.18 36.72
N ILE A 500 40.42 15.09 36.17
CA ILE A 500 39.05 14.63 36.36
C ILE A 500 38.97 13.54 37.43
N SER A 501 38.08 13.71 38.40
CA SER A 501 37.87 12.75 39.49
C SER A 501 37.28 11.42 39.00
N TYR A 502 37.37 10.39 39.84
CA TYR A 502 36.55 9.17 39.69
C TYR A 502 35.17 9.32 40.35
N SER A 503 35.01 10.29 41.24
CA SER A 503 33.72 10.71 41.80
C SER A 503 32.99 11.68 40.85
N TYR A 504 31.66 11.65 40.88
CA TYR A 504 30.76 12.43 40.02
C TYR A 504 29.39 12.53 40.71
N SER A 505 28.55 13.48 40.30
CA SER A 505 27.14 13.54 40.74
C SER A 505 26.24 13.05 39.61
N GLY A 506 25.84 11.77 39.69
CA GLY A 506 25.00 11.10 38.71
C GLY A 506 23.51 11.14 39.10
N PHE A 507 22.89 9.97 39.22
CA PHE A 507 21.47 9.88 39.62
C PHE A 507 21.16 10.54 40.97
N ARG A 508 20.08 11.35 41.03
CA ARG A 508 19.52 11.92 42.27
C ARG A 508 18.01 11.70 42.32
N SER A 509 17.52 10.97 43.32
CA SER A 509 16.08 10.71 43.51
C SER A 509 15.29 11.98 43.88
N TYR A 510 13.96 11.94 43.72
CA TYR A 510 13.07 13.03 44.12
C TYR A 510 13.23 13.43 45.59
N SER A 511 13.41 12.46 46.50
CA SER A 511 13.62 12.71 47.93
C SER A 511 14.99 13.37 48.21
N THR A 512 16.05 12.91 47.56
CA THR A 512 17.39 13.55 47.65
C THR A 512 17.35 14.98 47.12
N GLN A 513 16.72 15.21 45.95
CA GLN A 513 16.57 16.55 45.38
C GLN A 513 15.71 17.46 46.28
N ARG A 514 14.67 16.93 46.93
CA ARG A 514 13.84 17.68 47.88
C ARG A 514 14.65 18.19 49.06
N SER A 515 15.42 17.32 49.72
CA SER A 515 16.25 17.70 50.87
C SER A 515 17.32 18.71 50.46
N LEU A 516 18.00 18.49 49.32
CA LEU A 516 19.02 19.40 48.81
C LEU A 516 18.46 20.79 48.49
N TYR A 517 17.32 20.86 47.78
CA TYR A 517 16.67 22.11 47.45
C TYR A 517 16.27 22.90 48.71
N TRP A 518 15.64 22.25 49.71
CA TRP A 518 15.23 22.94 50.93
C TRP A 518 16.43 23.40 51.79
N ASN A 519 17.56 22.68 51.77
CA ASN A 519 18.80 23.17 52.39
C ASN A 519 19.29 24.47 51.72
N TYR A 520 19.26 24.55 50.39
CA TYR A 520 19.62 25.78 49.67
C TYR A 520 18.61 26.92 49.90
N VAL A 521 17.30 26.63 49.95
CA VAL A 521 16.28 27.64 50.31
C VAL A 521 16.51 28.19 51.71
N HIS A 522 16.90 27.34 52.67
CA HIS A 522 17.21 27.77 54.03
C HIS A 522 18.48 28.63 54.11
N GLN A 523 19.52 28.31 53.34
CA GLN A 523 20.81 28.99 53.38
C GLN A 523 20.88 30.27 52.54
N TYR A 524 20.16 30.35 51.40
CA TYR A 524 20.28 31.41 50.40
C TYR A 524 18.95 32.08 50.03
N GLY A 525 17.82 31.59 50.56
CA GLY A 525 16.48 32.02 50.17
C GLY A 525 16.00 31.38 48.86
N GLN A 526 14.68 31.39 48.66
CA GLN A 526 14.07 30.67 47.53
C GLN A 526 14.49 31.24 46.16
N ALA A 527 14.54 32.56 46.01
CA ALA A 527 14.82 33.19 44.71
C ALA A 527 16.20 32.80 44.15
N GLU A 528 17.22 32.66 45.01
CA GLU A 528 18.55 32.20 44.59
C GLU A 528 18.61 30.68 44.43
N ALA A 529 17.99 29.90 45.32
CA ALA A 529 17.90 28.45 45.19
C ALA A 529 17.19 28.03 43.88
N ASP A 530 16.20 28.80 43.41
CA ASP A 530 15.52 28.63 42.13
C ASP A 530 16.40 29.00 40.90
N ARG A 531 17.59 29.60 41.07
CA ARG A 531 18.53 29.93 39.97
C ARG A 531 19.60 28.85 39.75
N PHE A 532 20.29 28.44 40.81
CA PHE A 532 21.42 27.48 40.76
C PHE A 532 21.04 26.05 41.19
N SER A 533 19.79 25.82 41.56
CA SER A 533 19.28 24.49 41.90
C SER A 533 17.95 24.21 41.21
N ALA A 534 17.41 23.02 41.45
CA ALA A 534 16.14 22.55 40.93
C ALA A 534 15.20 22.17 42.06
N ARG A 535 13.95 22.66 41.99
CA ARG A 535 12.83 22.10 42.76
C ARG A 535 12.74 20.58 42.53
N PRO A 536 12.34 19.77 43.53
CA PRO A 536 12.20 18.33 43.36
C PRO A 536 11.18 18.01 42.25
N GLY A 537 11.51 17.06 41.38
CA GLY A 537 10.75 16.78 40.15
C GLY A 537 11.12 17.65 38.94
N TYR A 538 12.08 18.58 39.04
CA TYR A 538 12.52 19.40 37.91
C TYR A 538 14.02 19.24 37.57
N SER A 539 14.72 18.35 38.27
CA SER A 539 16.15 18.05 38.10
C SER A 539 16.36 16.92 37.09
N GLU A 540 17.18 17.13 36.06
CA GLU A 540 17.51 16.07 35.10
C GLU A 540 18.19 14.85 35.76
N HIS A 541 18.84 15.00 36.91
CA HIS A 541 19.48 13.90 37.63
C HIS A 541 18.49 12.80 38.06
N GLN A 542 17.21 13.13 38.20
CA GLN A 542 16.16 12.15 38.51
C GLN A 542 15.84 11.25 37.29
N SER A 543 16.30 11.58 36.09
CA SER A 543 16.22 10.70 34.92
C SER A 543 17.31 9.61 34.89
N GLY A 544 18.37 9.76 35.70
CA GLY A 544 19.57 8.89 35.60
C GLY A 544 20.42 9.11 34.34
N LEU A 545 20.12 10.14 33.54
CA LEU A 545 20.81 10.48 32.28
C LEU A 545 21.71 11.72 32.38
N ALA A 546 21.74 12.41 33.52
CA ALA A 546 22.54 13.62 33.75
C ALA A 546 23.63 13.37 34.79
N PHE A 547 24.81 13.95 34.54
CA PHE A 547 26.02 13.75 35.33
C PHE A 547 26.80 15.06 35.47
N ASP A 548 27.19 15.41 36.70
CA ASP A 548 28.16 16.48 36.96
C ASP A 548 29.58 15.89 36.94
N VAL A 549 30.43 16.40 36.06
CA VAL A 549 31.86 16.07 36.06
C VAL A 549 32.56 16.84 37.20
N LEU A 550 33.32 16.13 38.04
CA LEU A 550 34.11 16.72 39.14
C LEU A 550 35.59 16.76 38.80
N GLY A 551 36.28 17.80 39.25
CA GLY A 551 37.74 17.88 39.21
C GLY A 551 38.39 17.08 40.35
N THR A 552 39.69 16.78 40.24
CA THR A 552 40.47 16.09 41.29
C THR A 552 40.51 16.84 42.62
N GLY A 553 40.26 18.16 42.63
CA GLY A 553 40.05 18.96 43.84
C GLY A 553 38.68 18.77 44.52
N GLY A 554 37.86 17.81 44.10
CA GLY A 554 36.57 17.47 44.70
C GLY A 554 35.39 18.37 44.29
N GLY A 555 35.66 19.59 43.80
CA GLY A 555 34.64 20.49 43.26
C GLY A 555 34.18 20.18 41.83
N LEU A 556 33.11 20.85 41.40
CA LEU A 556 32.58 20.82 40.03
C LEU A 556 33.65 21.24 39.01
N LEU A 557 33.63 20.65 37.81
CA LEU A 557 34.64 20.90 36.79
C LEU A 557 34.62 22.37 36.30
N SER A 558 35.67 23.11 36.66
CA SER A 558 35.83 24.53 36.39
C SER A 558 37.14 24.92 35.70
N GLN A 559 38.06 23.97 35.49
CA GLN A 559 39.34 24.24 34.80
C GLN A 559 39.10 24.58 33.32
N PRO A 560 39.50 25.76 32.81
CA PRO A 560 39.08 26.24 31.48
C PRO A 560 39.38 25.30 30.33
N HIS A 561 40.56 24.68 30.27
CA HIS A 561 40.93 23.75 29.19
C HIS A 561 40.10 22.46 29.23
N ALA A 562 39.81 21.93 30.41
CA ALA A 562 39.00 20.72 30.57
C ALA A 562 37.51 20.99 30.26
N VAL A 563 36.98 22.14 30.70
CA VAL A 563 35.65 22.63 30.35
C VAL A 563 35.51 22.84 28.83
N HIS A 564 36.48 23.50 28.21
CA HIS A 564 36.50 23.72 26.77
C HIS A 564 36.55 22.40 26.00
N TRP A 565 37.40 21.46 26.41
CA TRP A 565 37.45 20.12 25.80
C TRP A 565 36.10 19.40 25.94
N LEU A 566 35.51 19.40 27.13
CA LEU A 566 34.22 18.75 27.41
C LEU A 566 33.12 19.30 26.50
N ALA A 567 33.01 20.62 26.38
CA ALA A 567 32.03 21.28 25.51
C ALA A 567 32.15 20.88 24.03
N HIS A 568 33.37 20.64 23.54
CA HIS A 568 33.61 20.31 22.12
C HIS A 568 33.71 18.80 21.82
N ASN A 569 33.75 17.92 22.84
CA ASN A 569 33.98 16.48 22.65
C ASN A 569 32.91 15.58 23.28
N ALA A 570 32.07 16.08 24.20
CA ALA A 570 31.04 15.28 24.87
C ALA A 570 30.09 14.57 23.89
N HIS A 571 29.79 15.20 22.75
CA HIS A 571 28.85 14.68 21.76
C HIS A 571 29.32 13.39 21.08
N HIS A 572 30.64 13.15 20.98
CA HIS A 572 31.20 11.89 20.50
C HIS A 572 30.86 10.70 21.42
N TYR A 573 30.54 10.97 22.69
CA TYR A 573 30.11 9.98 23.68
C TYR A 573 28.58 10.01 23.90
N GLY A 574 27.83 10.72 23.05
CA GLY A 574 26.38 10.85 23.18
C GLY A 574 25.89 11.82 24.25
N PHE A 575 26.75 12.73 24.71
CA PHE A 575 26.44 13.75 25.72
C PHE A 575 26.40 15.17 25.14
N ILE A 576 25.53 16.03 25.68
CA ILE A 576 25.60 17.48 25.48
C ILE A 576 25.95 18.18 26.80
N VAL A 577 26.74 19.25 26.77
CA VAL A 577 26.79 20.22 27.89
C VAL A 577 25.44 20.93 27.89
N ARG A 578 24.64 20.70 28.95
CA ARG A 578 23.19 20.92 28.91
C ARG A 578 22.79 22.38 29.04
N TYR A 579 23.48 23.10 29.91
CA TYR A 579 23.18 24.49 30.27
C TYR A 579 24.31 25.38 29.77
N GLN A 580 24.18 25.80 28.52
CA GLN A 580 25.12 26.65 27.80
C GLN A 580 25.03 28.11 28.29
N SER A 581 26.17 28.80 28.32
CA SER A 581 26.24 30.24 28.65
C SER A 581 25.46 31.08 27.63
N GLY A 582 24.71 32.06 28.11
CA GLY A 582 23.86 32.93 27.29
C GLY A 582 22.50 32.32 26.91
N LYS A 583 22.13 31.16 27.49
CA LYS A 583 20.85 30.47 27.25
C LYS A 583 20.01 30.26 28.50
N GLU A 584 20.33 30.96 29.57
CA GLU A 584 19.71 30.81 30.88
C GLU A 584 18.21 31.16 30.86
N SER A 585 17.81 32.08 29.99
CA SER A 585 16.41 32.44 29.71
C SER A 585 15.63 31.35 28.95
N ILE A 586 16.33 30.44 28.27
CA ILE A 586 15.76 29.38 27.41
C ILE A 586 15.73 28.06 28.19
N THR A 587 16.83 27.64 28.78
CA THR A 587 16.91 26.40 29.58
C THR A 587 16.24 26.56 30.95
N GLY A 588 16.20 27.79 31.47
CA GLY A 588 15.75 28.11 32.82
C GLY A 588 16.85 27.99 33.89
N TYR A 589 18.02 27.48 33.56
CA TYR A 589 19.13 27.20 34.49
C TYR A 589 20.34 28.06 34.15
N MET A 590 21.17 28.36 35.16
CA MET A 590 22.44 29.06 34.94
C MET A 590 23.40 28.22 34.07
N ALA A 591 24.47 28.83 33.55
CA ALA A 591 25.50 28.12 32.82
C ALA A 591 26.23 27.10 33.72
N GLU A 592 26.21 25.82 33.35
CA GLU A 592 26.79 24.71 34.12
C GLU A 592 27.73 23.88 33.22
N PRO A 593 29.00 24.30 33.05
CA PRO A 593 29.95 23.62 32.16
C PRO A 593 30.31 22.19 32.57
N TRP A 594 29.96 21.76 33.79
CA TRP A 594 30.15 20.42 34.33
C TRP A 594 28.95 19.48 34.06
N HIS A 595 27.74 20.01 33.86
CA HIS A 595 26.51 19.22 33.72
C HIS A 595 26.41 18.70 32.29
N ILE A 596 26.61 17.39 32.13
CA ILE A 596 26.42 16.71 30.85
C ILE A 596 25.17 15.82 30.87
N ARG A 597 24.34 15.97 29.85
CA ARG A 597 23.10 15.23 29.64
C ARG A 597 23.28 14.21 28.53
N TYR A 598 23.00 12.94 28.81
CA TYR A 598 23.00 11.88 27.81
C TYR A 598 21.77 11.97 26.91
N ILE A 599 22.03 11.97 25.61
CA ILE A 599 21.05 11.96 24.51
C ILE A 599 21.24 10.71 23.64
N GLY A 600 22.45 10.13 23.60
CA GLY A 600 22.81 9.09 22.64
C GLY A 600 23.27 9.68 21.30
N PRO A 601 23.13 8.97 20.16
CA PRO A 601 23.74 9.37 18.88
C PRO A 601 23.38 10.79 18.39
N GLU A 602 22.19 11.27 18.72
CA GLU A 602 21.66 12.59 18.32
C GLU A 602 22.40 13.77 18.99
N ALA A 603 23.22 13.53 20.02
CA ALA A 603 24.02 14.56 20.68
C ALA A 603 24.92 15.34 19.70
N THR A 604 25.40 14.69 18.63
CA THR A 604 26.22 15.34 17.60
C THR A 604 25.41 16.32 16.75
N ASP A 605 24.17 15.97 16.40
CA ASP A 605 23.29 16.85 15.62
C ASP A 605 22.88 18.09 16.45
N ILE A 606 22.64 17.90 17.76
CA ILE A 606 22.39 19.01 18.70
C ILE A 606 23.63 19.90 18.81
N TYR A 607 24.81 19.32 19.07
CA TYR A 607 26.06 20.07 19.21
C TYR A 607 26.38 20.88 17.93
N GLN A 608 26.30 20.27 16.75
CA GLN A 608 26.57 20.95 15.48
C GLN A 608 25.56 22.06 15.15
N SER A 609 24.34 21.99 15.69
CA SER A 609 23.35 23.06 15.55
C SER A 609 23.66 24.29 16.42
N GLY A 610 24.50 24.16 17.45
CA GLY A 610 24.73 25.20 18.45
C GLY A 610 23.50 25.52 19.32
N LEU A 611 22.44 24.70 19.26
CA LEU A 611 21.19 24.89 19.99
C LEU A 611 21.20 24.22 21.37
N SER A 612 20.32 24.69 22.26
CA SER A 612 19.92 23.99 23.47
C SER A 612 18.93 22.86 23.15
N LEU A 613 18.67 21.98 24.12
CA LEU A 613 17.68 20.90 23.96
C LEU A 613 16.27 21.47 23.69
N GLU A 614 15.93 22.58 24.35
CA GLU A 614 14.69 23.33 24.16
C GLU A 614 14.55 23.88 22.72
N GLU A 615 15.56 24.58 22.23
CA GLU A 615 15.57 25.15 20.87
C GLU A 615 15.55 24.06 19.79
N TYR A 616 16.41 23.03 19.92
CA TYR A 616 16.58 21.97 18.92
C TYR A 616 15.31 21.13 18.72
N PHE A 617 14.52 20.93 19.78
CA PHE A 617 13.23 20.23 19.71
C PHE A 617 12.02 21.18 19.61
N GLY A 618 12.25 22.50 19.67
CA GLY A 618 11.21 23.52 19.64
C GLY A 618 10.20 23.44 20.80
N VAL A 619 10.66 23.02 21.98
CA VAL A 619 9.87 22.80 23.21
C VAL A 619 10.09 23.92 24.25
N ALA A 620 9.13 24.11 25.15
CA ALA A 620 9.18 25.19 26.14
C ALA A 620 10.23 24.96 27.26
N GLY A 621 10.72 26.07 27.83
CA GLY A 621 11.63 26.10 28.97
C GLY A 621 11.49 27.43 29.74
N GLY A 622 12.62 28.01 30.16
CA GLY A 622 12.67 29.22 30.96
C GLY A 622 12.37 28.99 32.44
N GLY A 623 11.83 29.99 33.14
CA GLY A 623 11.50 29.89 34.57
C GLY A 623 10.37 28.89 34.88
N TYR A 624 10.13 28.63 36.17
CA TYR A 624 8.98 27.85 36.66
C TYR A 624 7.64 28.42 36.19
#